data_AF-A0A1G7QZZ9-F1
#
_entry.id   AF-A0A1G7QZZ9-F1
#
_cell.length_a   1.000
_cell.length_b   1.000
_cell.length_c   1.000
_cell.angle_alpha   90.00
_cell.angle_beta   90.00
_cell.angle_gamma   90.00
#
_symmetry.space_group_name_H-M   'P 1'
#
loop_
_entity.id
_entity.type
_entity.pdbx_description
1 polymer ?
#
loop_
_entity_poly.entity_id
_entity_poly.type
_entity_poly.pdbx_seq_one_letter_code
_entity_poly.pdbx_strand_id
1 'polypeptide(L)'
;MKVIIYNISQDTKKSLALLNRKKHKITIITDPLKDNNMHFSDEKDAVICDETSISPSIVGKLNSFGVKYLILRSMKQLPLQLANSEYHGLKCSKIEIDDSGSEAFQMIKILDAWQAESMT
;
A
#
# COMPACT_ATOMS: atom_id res chain seq x y z
N MET A 1 -2.93 10.95 5.02
CA MET A 1 -3.03 10.51 3.60
C MET A 1 -4.34 9.78 3.33
N LYS A 2 -4.87 9.85 2.11
CA LYS A 2 -5.92 8.99 1.57
C LYS A 2 -5.29 7.70 1.06
N VAL A 3 -5.64 6.57 1.67
CA VAL A 3 -5.02 5.27 1.38
C VAL A 3 -6.11 4.28 0.97
N ILE A 4 -5.82 3.46 -0.04
CA ILE A 4 -6.65 2.31 -0.38
C ILE A 4 -5.83 1.02 -0.22
N ILE A 5 -6.47 0.01 0.37
CA ILE A 5 -5.84 -1.28 0.67
C ILE A 5 -6.68 -2.38 0.05
N TYR A 6 -6.06 -3.25 -0.74
CA TYR A 6 -6.70 -4.39 -1.40
C TYR A 6 -6.33 -5.70 -0.71
N ASN A 7 -7.31 -6.60 -0.59
CA ASN A 7 -7.14 -8.02 -0.23
C ASN A 7 -6.37 -8.30 1.09
N ILE A 8 -6.74 -7.62 2.18
CA ILE A 8 -6.17 -7.90 3.51
C ILE A 8 -7.05 -8.83 4.36
N SER A 9 -6.42 -9.54 5.28
CA SER A 9 -7.12 -10.39 6.26
C SER A 9 -7.94 -9.57 7.26
N GLN A 10 -8.92 -10.22 7.91
CA GLN A 10 -9.72 -9.57 8.95
C GLN A 10 -8.89 -9.17 10.17
N ASP A 11 -7.86 -9.93 10.51
CA ASP A 11 -7.00 -9.61 11.65
C ASP A 11 -6.10 -8.41 11.36
N THR A 12 -5.54 -8.34 10.14
CA THR A 12 -4.81 -7.14 9.67
C THR A 12 -5.73 -5.92 9.66
N LYS A 13 -7.00 -6.05 9.26
CA LYS A 13 -7.99 -4.97 9.32
C LYS A 13 -8.22 -4.45 10.74
N LYS A 14 -8.36 -5.33 11.74
CA LYS A 14 -8.50 -4.94 13.15
C LYS A 14 -7.25 -4.21 13.65
N SER A 15 -6.08 -4.75 13.36
CA SER A 15 -4.79 -4.15 13.75
C SER A 15 -4.59 -2.78 13.10
N LEU A 16 -4.95 -2.61 11.82
CA LEU A 16 -4.91 -1.31 11.14
C LEU A 16 -5.82 -0.29 11.81
N ALA A 17 -7.04 -0.68 12.20
CA ALA A 17 -7.95 0.23 12.88
C ALA A 17 -7.37 0.73 14.22
N LEU A 18 -6.70 -0.15 14.97
CA LEU A 18 -6.05 0.17 16.24
C LEU A 18 -4.82 1.06 16.08
N LEU A 19 -3.94 0.72 15.13
CA LEU A 19 -2.65 1.40 14.92
C LEU A 19 -2.80 2.74 14.20
N ASN A 20 -3.70 2.85 13.22
CA ASN A 20 -3.89 4.06 12.42
C ASN A 20 -4.40 5.24 13.26
N ARG A 21 -5.20 5.00 14.31
CA ARG A 21 -5.81 6.03 15.17
C ARG A 21 -6.46 7.20 14.38
N LYS A 22 -7.05 6.88 13.22
CA LYS A 22 -7.64 7.83 12.25
C LYS A 22 -6.67 8.85 11.61
N LYS A 23 -5.36 8.63 11.69
CA LYS A 23 -4.34 9.50 11.07
C LYS A 23 -4.41 9.49 9.53
N HIS A 24 -4.59 8.31 8.95
CA HIS A 24 -4.81 8.11 7.52
C HIS A 24 -6.28 7.79 7.25
N LYS A 25 -6.82 8.30 6.14
CA LYS A 25 -8.15 7.96 5.62
C LYS A 25 -8.02 6.67 4.81
N ILE A 26 -8.21 5.54 5.47
CA ILE A 26 -8.04 4.20 4.89
C ILE A 26 -9.37 3.69 4.32
N THR A 27 -9.36 3.29 3.06
CA THR A 27 -10.44 2.52 2.39
C THR A 27 -9.95 1.10 2.16
N ILE A 28 -10.77 0.09 2.43
CA ILE A 28 -10.40 -1.32 2.27
C ILE A 28 -11.30 -1.96 1.23
N ILE A 29 -10.70 -2.57 0.22
CA ILE A 29 -11.36 -3.40 -0.78
C ILE A 29 -10.99 -4.86 -0.48
N THR A 30 -11.99 -5.73 -0.40
CA THR A 30 -11.81 -7.14 -0.05
C THR A 30 -11.16 -7.94 -1.17
N ASP A 31 -11.37 -7.55 -2.42
CA ASP A 31 -10.83 -8.23 -3.59
C ASP A 31 -9.39 -7.80 -3.91
N PRO A 32 -8.58 -8.68 -4.54
CA PRO A 32 -7.29 -8.30 -5.09
C PRO A 32 -7.39 -7.16 -6.10
N LEU A 33 -6.34 -6.35 -6.19
CA LEU A 33 -6.25 -5.28 -7.17
C LEU A 33 -6.24 -5.88 -8.59
N LYS A 34 -7.18 -5.42 -9.43
CA LYS A 34 -7.35 -5.82 -10.83
C LYS A 34 -7.78 -4.62 -11.66
N ASP A 35 -7.64 -4.71 -12.98
CA ASP A 35 -8.03 -3.62 -13.88
C ASP A 35 -9.48 -3.12 -13.69
N ASN A 36 -10.41 -4.02 -13.33
CA ASN A 36 -11.83 -3.69 -13.17
C ASN A 36 -12.16 -2.93 -11.87
N ASN A 37 -11.34 -3.05 -10.82
CA ASN A 37 -11.57 -2.41 -9.52
C ASN A 37 -10.56 -1.29 -9.20
N MET A 38 -9.53 -1.11 -10.04
CA MET A 38 -8.49 -0.10 -9.81
C MET A 38 -9.00 1.33 -9.82
N HIS A 39 -10.16 1.61 -10.41
CA HIS A 39 -10.80 2.93 -10.38
C HIS A 39 -11.10 3.41 -8.95
N PHE A 40 -11.20 2.52 -7.96
CA PHE A 40 -11.31 2.93 -6.55
C PHE A 40 -10.05 3.61 -6.00
N SER A 41 -8.91 3.39 -6.65
CA SER A 41 -7.63 4.03 -6.34
C SER A 41 -7.55 5.47 -6.84
N ASP A 42 -8.56 5.95 -7.59
CA ASP A 42 -8.62 7.33 -8.01
C ASP A 42 -8.66 8.29 -6.81
N GLU A 43 -7.93 9.40 -6.95
CA GLU A 43 -7.68 10.42 -5.94
C GLU A 43 -7.09 9.89 -4.60
N LYS A 44 -6.46 8.71 -4.60
CA LYS A 44 -5.74 8.20 -3.42
C LYS A 44 -4.28 8.62 -3.48
N ASP A 45 -3.71 8.95 -2.33
CA ASP A 45 -2.29 9.25 -2.23
C ASP A 45 -1.47 7.96 -2.32
N ALA A 46 -1.97 6.88 -1.71
CA ALA A 46 -1.27 5.61 -1.60
C ALA A 46 -2.17 4.39 -1.87
N VAL A 47 -1.58 3.37 -2.50
CA VAL A 47 -2.19 2.04 -2.72
C VAL A 47 -1.37 0.97 -1.98
N ILE A 48 -2.06 0.04 -1.33
CA ILE A 48 -1.46 -1.15 -0.73
C ILE A 48 -2.10 -2.39 -1.36
N CYS A 49 -1.29 -3.28 -1.94
CA CYS A 49 -1.78 -4.52 -2.57
C CYS A 49 -0.72 -5.62 -2.55
N ASP A 50 -1.12 -6.82 -2.95
CA ASP A 50 -0.19 -7.94 -3.09
C ASP A 50 0.76 -7.72 -4.27
N GLU A 51 2.03 -8.09 -4.13
CA GLU A 51 3.05 -7.95 -5.18
C GLU A 51 2.63 -8.63 -6.49
N THR A 52 1.92 -9.76 -6.40
CA THR A 52 1.42 -10.52 -7.55
C THR A 52 0.31 -9.80 -8.33
N SER A 53 -0.30 -8.76 -7.75
CA SER A 53 -1.33 -7.95 -8.40
C SER A 53 -0.74 -6.83 -9.27
N ILE A 54 0.57 -6.64 -9.28
CA ILE A 54 1.23 -5.55 -10.00
C ILE A 54 1.75 -6.00 -11.37
N SER A 55 1.50 -5.15 -12.36
CA SER A 55 2.09 -5.20 -13.70
C SER A 55 2.46 -3.77 -14.15
N PRO A 56 3.33 -3.59 -15.17
CA PRO A 56 3.65 -2.26 -15.69
C PRO A 56 2.42 -1.44 -16.11
N SER A 57 1.40 -2.11 -16.69
CA SER A 57 0.12 -1.49 -17.05
C SER A 57 -0.63 -0.94 -15.83
N ILE A 58 -0.68 -1.73 -14.75
CA ILE A 58 -1.34 -1.34 -13.50
C ILE A 58 -0.60 -0.16 -12.87
N VAL A 59 0.73 -0.19 -12.78
CA VAL A 59 1.51 0.93 -12.25
C VAL A 59 1.28 2.21 -13.05
N GLY A 60 1.30 2.12 -14.39
CA GLY A 60 1.05 3.28 -15.25
C GLY A 60 -0.34 3.90 -15.01
N LYS A 61 -1.37 3.06 -14.85
CA LYS A 61 -2.72 3.53 -14.55
C LYS A 61 -2.83 4.13 -13.14
N LEU A 62 -2.19 3.54 -12.13
CA LEU A 62 -2.13 4.12 -10.79
C LEU A 62 -1.46 5.51 -10.82
N ASN A 63 -0.38 5.68 -11.58
CA ASN A 63 0.24 6.99 -11.76
C ASN A 63 -0.73 7.99 -12.39
N SER A 64 -1.48 7.58 -13.42
CA SER A 64 -2.47 8.44 -14.08
C SER A 64 -3.63 8.87 -13.16
N PHE A 65 -3.91 8.10 -12.12
CA PHE A 65 -4.89 8.41 -11.07
C PHE A 65 -4.34 9.35 -9.98
N GLY A 66 -3.08 9.79 -10.11
CA GLY A 66 -2.42 10.65 -9.14
C GLY A 66 -1.92 9.92 -7.90
N VAL A 67 -1.85 8.59 -7.92
CA VAL A 67 -1.26 7.80 -6.85
C VAL A 67 0.25 8.06 -6.82
N LYS A 68 0.76 8.47 -5.66
CA LYS A 68 2.18 8.81 -5.46
C LYS A 68 2.96 7.68 -4.82
N TYR A 69 2.28 6.86 -4.02
CA TYR A 69 2.91 5.86 -3.18
C TYR A 69 2.30 4.47 -3.35
N LEU A 70 3.15 3.44 -3.32
CA LEU A 70 2.74 2.05 -3.48
C LEU A 70 3.40 1.16 -2.41
N ILE A 71 2.61 0.42 -1.64
CA ILE A 71 3.11 -0.60 -0.72
C ILE A 71 2.75 -1.97 -1.26
N LEU A 72 3.77 -2.80 -1.51
CA LEU A 72 3.61 -4.17 -1.98
C LEU A 72 3.74 -5.14 -0.82
N ARG A 73 2.74 -5.99 -0.65
CA ARG A 73 2.73 -7.08 0.32
C ARG A 73 3.30 -8.33 -0.36
N SER A 74 4.35 -8.92 0.20
CA SER A 74 5.01 -10.08 -0.37
C SER A 74 5.16 -11.21 0.65
N MET A 75 4.94 -12.45 0.20
CA MET A 75 5.12 -13.67 0.99
C MET A 75 6.59 -14.16 1.00
N LYS A 76 7.48 -13.52 0.22
CA LYS A 76 8.91 -13.86 0.20
C LYS A 76 9.72 -12.76 0.87
N GLN A 77 10.68 -13.15 1.70
CA GLN A 77 11.78 -12.28 2.11
C GLN A 77 12.56 -11.83 0.88
N LEU A 78 12.19 -10.67 0.35
CA LEU A 78 13.08 -9.90 -0.50
C LEU A 78 13.97 -9.06 0.43
N PRO A 79 15.28 -8.95 0.15
CA PRO A 79 16.12 -8.02 0.87
C PRO A 79 15.49 -6.62 0.85
N LEU A 80 15.34 -6.02 2.03
CA LEU A 80 14.81 -4.66 2.28
C LEU A 80 15.46 -3.57 1.39
N GLN A 81 16.54 -3.87 0.67
CA GLN A 81 17.19 -2.95 -0.27
C GLN A 81 16.38 -2.67 -1.55
N LEU A 82 15.32 -3.43 -1.85
CA LEU A 82 14.37 -3.07 -2.92
C LEU A 82 13.20 -2.20 -2.42
N ALA A 83 13.22 -1.77 -1.16
CA ALA A 83 12.11 -1.08 -0.49
C ALA A 83 11.94 0.40 -0.83
N ASN A 84 12.81 0.97 -1.68
CA ASN A 84 12.75 2.36 -2.12
C ASN A 84 13.07 2.47 -3.62
N SER A 85 12.33 1.74 -4.45
CA SER A 85 12.45 1.85 -5.91
C SER A 85 11.35 2.76 -6.45
N GLU A 86 11.71 3.67 -7.35
CA GLU A 86 10.73 4.43 -8.11
C GLU A 86 10.21 3.56 -9.26
N TYR A 87 8.95 3.13 -9.19
CA TYR A 87 8.30 2.42 -10.29
C TYR A 87 7.50 3.44 -11.10
N HIS A 88 8.01 3.82 -12.27
CA HIS A 88 7.33 4.75 -13.18
C HIS A 88 6.90 6.08 -12.50
N GLY A 89 7.71 6.60 -11.57
CA GLY A 89 7.41 7.82 -10.81
C GLY A 89 6.63 7.63 -9.51
N LEU A 90 6.25 6.39 -9.16
CA LEU A 90 5.67 6.08 -7.86
C LEU A 90 6.77 5.67 -6.88
N LYS A 91 6.75 6.23 -5.68
CA LYS A 91 7.59 5.76 -4.57
C LYS A 91 7.03 4.44 -4.05
N CYS A 92 7.78 3.36 -4.22
CA CYS A 92 7.34 2.02 -3.84
C CYS A 92 8.12 1.50 -2.63
N SER A 93 7.39 0.89 -1.68
CA SER A 93 7.94 0.10 -0.60
C SER A 93 7.35 -1.30 -0.58
N LYS A 94 8.06 -2.24 0.05
CA LYS A 94 7.61 -3.62 0.21
C LYS A 94 7.53 -3.97 1.69
N ILE A 95 6.53 -4.76 2.06
CA ILE A 95 6.40 -5.34 3.40
C ILE A 95 6.30 -6.85 3.29
N GLU A 96 6.81 -7.52 4.30
CA GLU A 96 6.72 -8.97 4.43
C GLU A 96 5.40 -9.35 5.09
N ILE A 97 4.73 -10.35 4.51
CA ILE A 97 3.59 -11.03 5.13
C ILE A 97 4.17 -12.22 5.88
N ASP A 98 4.09 -12.17 7.22
CA ASP A 98 4.54 -13.22 8.12
C ASP A 98 3.43 -13.62 9.10
N ASP A 99 3.62 -14.74 9.80
CA ASP A 99 2.68 -15.22 10.82
C ASP A 99 2.66 -14.35 12.08
N SER A 100 3.55 -13.36 12.19
CA SER A 100 3.63 -12.47 13.37
C SER A 100 2.52 -11.42 13.38
N GLY A 101 1.80 -11.25 12.26
CA GLY A 101 0.76 -10.23 12.12
C GLY A 101 1.32 -8.81 12.10
N SER A 102 2.61 -8.64 11.80
CA SER A 102 3.30 -7.35 11.79
C SER A 102 2.92 -6.46 10.60
N GLU A 103 2.19 -7.01 9.63
CA GLU A 103 1.75 -6.32 8.40
C GLU A 103 1.20 -4.92 8.67
N ALA A 104 0.20 -4.80 9.56
CA ALA A 104 -0.46 -3.54 9.84
C ALA A 104 0.50 -2.49 10.43
N PHE A 105 1.43 -2.92 11.28
CA PHE A 105 2.45 -2.05 11.86
C PHE A 105 3.42 -1.54 10.81
N GLN A 106 3.90 -2.42 9.92
CA GLN A 106 4.77 -2.04 8.81
C GLN A 106 4.08 -1.06 7.87
N MET A 107 2.81 -1.31 7.50
CA MET A 107 2.01 -0.40 6.66
C MET A 107 1.91 1.01 7.29
N ILE A 108 1.50 1.10 8.56
CA ILE A 108 1.34 2.40 9.22
C ILE A 108 2.68 3.12 9.37
N LYS A 109 3.76 2.40 9.72
CA LYS A 109 5.10 3.01 9.84
C LYS A 109 5.56 3.64 8.53
N ILE A 110 5.33 2.97 7.39
CA ILE A 110 5.69 3.50 6.06
C ILE A 110 4.84 4.72 5.72
N LEU A 111 3.52 4.63 5.92
CA LEU A 111 2.60 5.75 5.65
C LEU A 111 2.91 6.98 6.52
N ASP A 112 3.29 6.77 7.77
CA ASP A 112 3.71 7.81 8.70
C ASP A 112 4.96 8.54 8.21
N ALA A 113 5.95 7.78 7.73
CA ALA A 113 7.18 8.33 7.18
C ALA A 113 6.92 9.16 5.91
N TRP A 114 6.14 8.63 4.97
CA TRP A 114 5.81 9.36 3.74
C TRP A 114 4.97 10.60 3.98
N GLN A 115 4.03 10.55 4.92
CA GLN A 115 3.27 11.74 5.29
C GLN A 115 4.18 12.82 5.89
N ALA A 116 5.13 12.45 6.77
CA ALA A 116 6.07 13.40 7.34
C ALA A 116 6.97 14.05 6.28
N GLU A 117 7.52 13.25 5.35
CA GLU A 117 8.33 13.75 4.23
C GLU A 117 7.56 14.75 3.35
N SER A 118 6.28 14.49 3.07
CA SER A 118 5.44 15.35 2.22
C SER A 118 5.08 16.71 2.82
N MET A 119 5.34 16.91 4.12
CA MET A 119 5.06 18.14 4.86
C MET A 119 6.31 19.02 5.05
N THR A 120 7.47 18.57 4.57
CA THR A 120 8.77 19.25 4.59
C THR A 120 9.09 19.83 3.23
#